data_AF-A0A7S3UR84-F1
#
_entry.id   AF-A0A7S3UR84-F1
#
_cell.length_a   1.000
_cell.length_b   1.000
_cell.length_c   1.000
_cell.angle_alpha   90.00
_cell.angle_beta   90.00
_cell.angle_gamma   90.00
#
_symmetry.space_group_name_H-M   'P 1'
#
loop_
_entity.id
_entity.type
_entity.pdbx_description
1 polymer ?
#
loop_
_entity_poly.entity_id
_entity_poly.type
_entity_poly.pdbx_seq_one_letter_code
_entity_poly.pdbx_strand_id
1 'polypeptide(L)'
;TEETIDVFRVHDRSTREVRERTEEELERGRLPLAPVNAEGFEDYAVNMIELPAEQERLRDTLFNAIYGQTMVFTTLDCAQRYRAAQKQQSRRTGTILTLDGWKVPHTGLLDKSTCYNRSAQMACVYGQIPTQQRPDYQALQNMGKALKAALPLLIEYADTAAALGRMETDDSDVTTAREAVEAIELELEQLLAPQQQRRQRR
;
A
#
# COMPACT_ATOMS: atom_id res chain seq x y z
N THR A 1 -10.88 -39.29 -3.89
CA THR A 1 -12.24 -38.74 -4.03
C THR A 1 -12.09 -37.40 -4.71
N GLU A 2 -12.59 -37.25 -5.93
CA GLU A 2 -12.60 -35.95 -6.61
C GLU A 2 -13.54 -35.02 -5.84
N GLU A 3 -12.99 -34.00 -5.18
CA GLU A 3 -13.80 -32.96 -4.53
C GLU A 3 -14.37 -32.07 -5.64
N THR A 4 -15.62 -32.31 -6.01
CA THR A 4 -16.40 -31.41 -6.84
C THR A 4 -16.64 -30.12 -6.07
N ILE A 5 -16.01 -29.03 -6.49
CA ILE A 5 -16.26 -27.68 -5.95
C ILE A 5 -17.67 -27.27 -6.40
N ASP A 6 -18.57 -27.03 -5.45
CA ASP A 6 -19.90 -26.50 -5.75
C ASP A 6 -19.77 -25.06 -6.28
N VAL A 7 -20.02 -24.90 -7.58
CA VAL A 7 -20.02 -23.60 -8.26
C VAL A 7 -21.41 -22.99 -8.14
N PHE A 8 -21.48 -21.70 -7.83
CA PHE A 8 -22.71 -20.93 -7.88
C PHE A 8 -23.34 -21.00 -9.27
N ARG A 9 -24.64 -21.24 -9.32
CA ARG A 9 -25.40 -21.21 -10.56
C ARG A 9 -26.63 -20.34 -10.40
N VAL A 10 -26.93 -19.57 -11.44
CA VAL A 10 -28.11 -18.72 -11.51
C VAL A 10 -29.31 -19.59 -11.82
N HIS A 11 -30.32 -19.52 -10.96
CA HIS A 11 -31.63 -20.14 -11.20
C HIS A 11 -32.55 -19.13 -11.86
N ASP A 12 -32.78 -19.30 -13.16
CA ASP A 12 -33.70 -18.44 -13.88
C ASP A 12 -35.14 -18.83 -13.52
N ARG A 13 -35.89 -17.89 -12.94
CA ARG A 13 -37.28 -18.13 -12.52
C ARG A 13 -38.24 -18.26 -13.70
N SER A 14 -37.90 -17.67 -14.84
CA SER A 14 -38.75 -17.64 -16.02
C SER A 14 -38.64 -18.95 -16.82
N THR A 15 -37.41 -19.42 -17.04
CA THR A 15 -37.15 -20.65 -17.81
C THR A 15 -37.04 -21.90 -16.92
N ARG A 16 -36.86 -21.73 -15.61
CA ARG A 16 -36.51 -22.78 -14.63
C ARG A 16 -35.19 -23.48 -14.92
N GLU A 17 -34.35 -22.88 -15.77
CA GLU A 17 -33.05 -23.41 -16.11
C GLU A 17 -31.98 -22.94 -15.12
N VAL A 18 -30.92 -23.73 -15.04
CA VAL A 18 -29.75 -23.45 -14.21
C VAL A 18 -28.62 -23.09 -15.15
N ARG A 19 -28.09 -21.87 -15.03
CA ARG A 19 -27.03 -21.35 -15.89
C ARG A 19 -25.88 -20.76 -15.08
N GLU A 20 -24.74 -20.57 -15.74
CA GLU A 20 -23.65 -19.75 -15.20
C GLU A 20 -24.00 -18.26 -15.28
N ARG A 21 -23.24 -17.42 -14.56
CA ARG A 21 -23.38 -15.96 -14.65
C ARG A 21 -22.97 -15.47 -16.04
N THR A 22 -23.67 -14.47 -16.55
CA THR A 22 -23.29 -13.79 -17.80
C THR A 22 -22.07 -12.88 -17.58
N GLU A 23 -21.41 -12.45 -18.67
CA GLU A 23 -20.31 -11.48 -18.58
C GLU A 23 -20.76 -10.18 -17.90
N GLU A 24 -21.95 -9.67 -18.21
CA GLU A 24 -22.51 -8.49 -17.54
C GLU A 24 -22.72 -8.69 -16.02
N GLU A 25 -23.10 -9.90 -15.58
CA GLU A 25 -23.27 -10.24 -14.16
C GLU A 25 -21.91 -10.37 -13.45
N LEU A 26 -20.89 -10.85 -14.15
CA LEU A 26 -19.51 -10.86 -13.67
C LEU A 26 -18.97 -9.42 -13.55
N GLU A 27 -19.16 -8.57 -14.56
CA GLU A 27 -18.72 -7.17 -14.53
C GLU A 27 -19.36 -6.36 -13.39
N ARG A 28 -20.59 -6.68 -13.00
CA ARG A 28 -21.26 -6.06 -11.84
C ARG A 28 -20.62 -6.43 -10.50
N GLY A 29 -19.79 -7.47 -10.46
CA GLY A 29 -19.08 -7.88 -9.24
C GLY A 29 -20.00 -8.43 -8.14
N ARG A 30 -21.18 -8.96 -8.49
CA ARG A 30 -22.20 -9.39 -7.53
C ARG A 30 -22.90 -10.66 -7.97
N LEU A 31 -23.24 -11.52 -7.00
CA LEU A 31 -24.09 -12.67 -7.25
C LEU A 31 -25.57 -12.23 -7.33
N PRO A 32 -26.33 -12.70 -8.34
CA PRO A 32 -27.76 -12.44 -8.47
C PRO A 32 -28.58 -13.27 -7.47
N LEU A 33 -28.40 -12.98 -6.18
CA LEU A 33 -29.10 -13.64 -5.08
C LEU A 33 -30.53 -13.09 -4.94
N ALA A 34 -31.40 -13.88 -4.31
CA ALA A 34 -32.78 -13.47 -4.10
C ALA A 34 -32.85 -12.23 -3.20
N PRO A 35 -33.61 -11.18 -3.58
CA PRO A 35 -33.71 -10.00 -2.73
C PRO A 35 -34.38 -10.33 -1.40
N VAL A 36 -33.87 -9.75 -0.32
CA VAL A 36 -34.42 -9.87 1.03
C VAL A 36 -35.09 -8.56 1.40
N ASN A 37 -36.42 -8.56 1.40
CA ASN A 37 -37.21 -7.40 1.84
C ASN A 37 -37.38 -7.46 3.36
N ALA A 38 -36.33 -7.08 4.10
CA ALA A 38 -36.35 -7.01 5.55
C ALA A 38 -35.75 -5.68 6.03
N GLU A 39 -36.30 -5.15 7.12
CA GLU A 39 -35.77 -3.96 7.76
C GLU A 39 -34.31 -4.17 8.17
N GLY A 40 -33.45 -3.22 7.82
CA GLY A 40 -32.03 -3.25 8.17
C GLY A 40 -31.21 -4.33 7.46
N PHE A 41 -31.75 -5.02 6.44
CA PHE A 41 -30.94 -5.86 5.57
C PHE A 41 -30.08 -4.99 4.65
N GLU A 42 -28.78 -5.25 4.64
CA GLU A 42 -27.82 -4.52 3.80
C GLU A 42 -27.55 -5.30 2.51
N ASP A 43 -26.95 -6.49 2.63
CA ASP A 43 -26.68 -7.40 1.51
C ASP A 43 -26.31 -8.80 2.02
N TYR A 44 -26.02 -9.70 1.09
CA TYR A 44 -25.29 -10.94 1.39
C TYR A 44 -23.81 -10.66 1.57
N ALA A 45 -23.18 -11.31 2.55
CA ALA A 45 -21.77 -11.12 2.86
C ALA A 45 -20.86 -11.40 1.65
N VAL A 46 -21.21 -12.39 0.83
CA VAL A 46 -20.49 -12.70 -0.41
C VAL A 46 -20.47 -11.54 -1.40
N ASN A 47 -21.52 -10.69 -1.43
CA ASN A 47 -21.63 -9.54 -2.33
C ASN A 47 -20.96 -8.27 -1.76
N MET A 48 -20.54 -8.30 -0.49
CA MET A 48 -19.80 -7.21 0.15
C MET A 48 -18.28 -7.34 -0.04
N ILE A 49 -17.81 -8.45 -0.61
CA ILE A 49 -16.39 -8.67 -0.88
C ILE A 49 -16.04 -7.97 -2.19
N GLU A 50 -15.09 -7.06 -2.15
CA GLU A 50 -14.54 -6.44 -3.36
C GLU A 50 -13.44 -7.32 -3.95
N LEU A 51 -13.58 -7.69 -5.23
CA LEU A 51 -12.61 -8.52 -5.95
C LEU A 51 -12.17 -7.79 -7.22
N PRO A 52 -10.90 -7.93 -7.63
CA PRO A 52 -10.48 -7.55 -8.98
C PRO A 52 -11.27 -8.33 -10.04
N ALA A 53 -11.55 -7.70 -11.19
CA ALA A 53 -12.33 -8.32 -12.26
C ALA A 53 -11.77 -9.69 -12.72
N GLU A 54 -10.45 -9.83 -12.76
CA GLU A 54 -9.74 -11.07 -13.11
C GLU A 54 -10.05 -12.23 -12.15
N GLN A 55 -10.44 -11.91 -10.91
CA GLN A 55 -10.67 -12.87 -9.83
C GLN A 55 -12.14 -13.06 -9.50
N GLU A 56 -13.05 -12.44 -10.25
CA GLU A 56 -14.48 -12.43 -9.93
C GLU A 56 -15.12 -13.83 -9.97
N ARG A 57 -14.54 -14.79 -10.71
CA ARG A 57 -14.95 -16.20 -10.69
C ARG A 57 -14.72 -16.90 -9.34
N LEU A 58 -13.84 -16.36 -8.49
CA LEU A 58 -13.69 -16.84 -7.11
C LEU A 58 -14.94 -16.58 -6.28
N ARG A 59 -15.75 -15.58 -6.67
CA ARG A 59 -17.03 -15.31 -6.01
C ARG A 59 -18.00 -16.48 -6.16
N ASP A 60 -18.05 -17.07 -7.34
CA ASP A 60 -18.94 -18.21 -7.64
C ASP A 60 -18.52 -19.49 -6.95
N THR A 61 -17.24 -19.63 -6.63
CA THR A 61 -16.68 -20.86 -6.05
C THR A 61 -16.39 -20.65 -4.58
N LEU A 62 -15.17 -20.24 -4.24
CA LEU A 62 -14.65 -20.13 -2.88
C LEU A 62 -15.54 -19.27 -1.98
N PHE A 63 -15.88 -18.05 -2.41
CA PHE A 63 -16.61 -17.14 -1.53
C PHE A 63 -18.08 -17.49 -1.42
N ASN A 64 -18.70 -18.05 -2.47
CA ASN A 64 -20.05 -18.59 -2.36
C ASN A 64 -20.10 -19.81 -1.43
N ALA A 65 -19.12 -20.70 -1.49
CA ALA A 65 -19.04 -21.86 -0.60
C ALA A 65 -18.94 -21.45 0.88
N ILE A 66 -18.22 -20.37 1.19
CA ILE A 66 -18.04 -19.89 2.57
C ILE A 66 -19.20 -18.99 3.02
N TYR A 67 -19.65 -18.05 2.16
CA TYR A 67 -20.53 -16.94 2.54
C TYR A 67 -21.86 -16.89 1.78
N GLY A 68 -22.16 -17.82 0.88
CA GLY A 68 -23.30 -17.73 -0.05
C GLY A 68 -24.67 -17.58 0.60
N GLN A 69 -24.85 -18.11 1.82
CA GLN A 69 -26.09 -17.96 2.61
C GLN A 69 -25.95 -16.99 3.79
N THR A 70 -24.82 -16.30 3.90
CA THR A 70 -24.55 -15.38 5.01
C THR A 70 -25.12 -14.01 4.67
N MET A 71 -26.01 -13.51 5.53
CA MET A 71 -26.68 -12.22 5.36
C MET A 71 -26.09 -11.18 6.31
N VAL A 72 -26.10 -9.91 5.91
CA VAL A 72 -25.61 -8.80 6.72
C VAL A 72 -26.76 -7.86 7.04
N PHE A 73 -26.90 -7.52 8.32
CA PHE A 73 -27.89 -6.59 8.85
C PHE A 73 -27.23 -5.42 9.58
N THR A 74 -27.92 -4.30 9.70
CA THR A 74 -27.44 -3.12 10.41
C THR A 74 -27.27 -3.36 11.91
N THR A 75 -28.26 -3.99 12.54
CA THR A 75 -28.31 -4.19 13.99
C THR A 75 -28.77 -5.60 14.36
N LEU A 76 -28.41 -6.04 15.57
CA LEU A 76 -28.89 -7.31 16.13
C LEU A 76 -30.42 -7.40 16.19
N ASP A 77 -31.10 -6.31 16.50
CA ASP A 77 -32.56 -6.30 16.63
C ASP A 77 -33.25 -6.56 15.29
N CYS A 78 -32.83 -5.90 14.22
CA CYS A 78 -33.30 -6.17 12.85
C CYS A 78 -33.07 -7.64 12.45
N ALA A 79 -31.88 -8.17 12.73
CA ALA A 79 -31.53 -9.56 12.44
C ALA A 79 -32.44 -10.56 13.18
N GLN A 80 -32.75 -10.29 14.46
CA GLN A 80 -33.64 -11.13 15.26
C GLN A 80 -35.08 -11.11 14.76
N ARG A 81 -35.61 -9.92 14.42
CA ARG A 81 -36.95 -9.78 13.84
C ARG A 81 -37.07 -10.56 12.52
N TYR A 82 -36.08 -10.42 11.64
CA TYR A 82 -36.03 -11.17 10.39
C TYR A 82 -36.03 -12.68 10.63
N ARG A 83 -35.16 -13.17 11.52
CA ARG A 83 -35.08 -14.60 11.85
C ARG A 83 -36.38 -15.13 12.45
N ALA A 84 -37.03 -14.36 13.32
CA ALA A 84 -38.33 -14.73 13.88
C ALA A 84 -39.40 -14.86 12.79
N ALA A 85 -39.44 -13.92 11.83
CA ALA A 85 -40.35 -13.98 10.69
C ALA A 85 -40.07 -15.21 9.79
N GLN A 86 -38.80 -15.52 9.50
CA GLN A 86 -38.45 -16.73 8.73
C GLN A 86 -38.88 -18.02 9.46
N LYS A 87 -38.69 -18.06 10.79
CA LYS A 87 -39.12 -19.20 11.62
C LYS A 87 -40.64 -19.39 11.58
N GLN A 88 -41.42 -18.31 11.63
CA GLN A 88 -42.89 -18.37 11.49
C GLN A 88 -43.32 -18.93 10.13
N GLN A 89 -42.53 -18.68 9.08
CA GLN A 89 -42.76 -19.22 7.74
C GLN A 89 -42.15 -20.62 7.52
N SER A 90 -41.63 -21.26 8.58
CA SER A 90 -40.92 -22.55 8.50
C SER A 90 -39.75 -22.55 7.50
N ARG A 91 -39.14 -21.38 7.25
CA ARG A 91 -37.99 -21.22 6.38
C ARG A 91 -36.70 -21.29 7.18
N ARG A 92 -35.70 -21.98 6.63
CA ARG A 92 -34.36 -22.01 7.21
C ARG A 92 -33.70 -20.65 7.01
N THR A 93 -33.05 -20.14 8.04
CA THR A 93 -32.27 -18.91 7.99
C THR A 93 -30.80 -19.27 8.03
N GLY A 94 -30.03 -18.70 7.11
CA GLY A 94 -28.57 -18.81 7.12
C GLY A 94 -27.94 -18.12 8.33
N THR A 95 -26.61 -18.02 8.29
CA THR A 95 -25.86 -17.21 9.27
C THR A 95 -26.16 -15.73 9.01
N ILE A 96 -26.37 -14.96 10.06
CA ILE A 96 -26.52 -13.50 9.98
C ILE A 96 -25.33 -12.85 10.67
N LEU A 97 -24.74 -11.87 10.02
CA LEU A 97 -23.75 -10.96 10.57
C LEU A 97 -24.38 -9.59 10.73
N THR A 98 -23.87 -8.80 11.67
CA THR A 98 -24.38 -7.46 11.93
C THR A 98 -23.24 -6.44 12.01
N LEU A 99 -23.51 -5.20 11.61
CA LEU A 99 -22.51 -4.12 11.61
C LEU A 99 -22.09 -3.69 13.03
N ASP A 100 -22.91 -4.00 14.04
CA ASP A 100 -22.57 -3.85 15.45
C ASP A 100 -21.70 -4.99 16.02
N GLY A 101 -21.34 -5.99 15.19
CA GLY A 101 -20.34 -7.01 15.50
C GLY A 101 -20.91 -8.34 16.01
N TRP A 102 -22.24 -8.51 15.98
CA TRP A 102 -22.87 -9.77 16.34
C TRP A 102 -22.89 -10.75 15.17
N LYS A 103 -22.69 -12.02 15.52
CA LYS A 103 -22.91 -13.16 14.64
C LYS A 103 -24.06 -13.99 15.18
N VAL A 104 -25.08 -14.21 14.35
CA VAL A 104 -26.21 -15.11 14.63
C VAL A 104 -26.03 -16.35 13.75
N PRO A 105 -25.54 -17.47 14.29
CA PRO A 105 -25.37 -18.71 13.53
C PRO A 105 -26.70 -19.24 12.98
N HIS A 106 -26.63 -20.09 11.96
CA HIS A 106 -27.81 -20.77 11.40
C HIS A 106 -28.60 -21.58 12.46
N THR A 107 -27.95 -22.03 13.54
CA THR A 107 -28.61 -22.71 14.68
C THR A 107 -29.47 -21.77 15.52
N GLY A 108 -29.17 -20.47 15.51
CA GLY A 108 -29.86 -19.45 16.31
C GLY A 108 -29.35 -19.31 17.73
N LEU A 109 -28.29 -20.04 18.10
CA LEU A 109 -27.61 -19.88 19.38
C LEU A 109 -26.70 -18.65 19.31
N LEU A 110 -27.09 -17.60 20.02
CA LEU A 110 -26.29 -16.40 20.22
C LEU A 110 -25.34 -16.65 21.39
N ASP A 111 -24.05 -16.78 21.10
CA ASP A 111 -23.02 -16.86 22.13
C ASP A 111 -22.30 -15.51 22.26
N LYS A 112 -22.52 -14.83 23.39
CA LYS A 112 -21.87 -13.57 23.74
C LYS A 112 -20.35 -13.69 23.93
N SER A 113 -19.81 -14.89 24.08
CA SER A 113 -18.34 -15.07 24.11
C SER A 113 -17.72 -15.02 22.70
N THR A 114 -18.54 -15.22 21.65
CA THR A 114 -18.12 -15.25 20.25
C THR A 114 -18.47 -13.98 19.47
N CYS A 115 -19.19 -13.04 20.08
CA CYS A 115 -19.45 -11.75 19.45
C CYS A 115 -18.16 -10.95 19.38
N TYR A 116 -17.87 -10.40 18.21
CA TYR A 116 -16.65 -9.63 17.98
C TYR A 116 -16.72 -8.36 18.81
N ASN A 117 -16.02 -8.34 19.95
CA ASN A 117 -15.70 -7.09 20.62
C ASN A 117 -14.90 -6.23 19.64
N ARG A 118 -15.44 -5.06 19.29
CA ARG A 118 -14.89 -4.06 18.33
C ARG A 118 -13.44 -3.62 18.60
N SER A 119 -12.73 -4.20 19.56
CA SER A 119 -11.42 -3.75 20.06
C SER A 119 -10.32 -4.81 20.04
N ALA A 120 -10.60 -6.08 19.73
CA ALA A 120 -9.52 -7.04 19.53
C ALA A 120 -8.98 -6.86 18.11
N GLN A 121 -7.79 -6.26 17.98
CA GLN A 121 -7.04 -6.16 16.74
C GLN A 121 -7.13 -7.50 16.00
N MET A 122 -7.93 -7.56 14.93
CA MET A 122 -7.96 -8.74 14.08
C MET A 122 -6.55 -8.84 13.51
N ALA A 123 -5.83 -9.91 13.86
CA ALA A 123 -4.45 -10.11 13.41
C ALA A 123 -4.34 -10.07 11.87
N CYS A 124 -5.44 -10.42 11.19
CA CYS A 124 -5.59 -10.33 9.75
C CYS A 124 -6.93 -9.65 9.42
N VAL A 125 -6.88 -8.56 8.66
CA VAL A 125 -8.07 -7.95 8.03
C VAL A 125 -8.05 -8.33 6.56
N TYR A 126 -9.14 -8.94 6.08
CA TYR A 126 -9.29 -9.32 4.67
C TYR A 126 -9.29 -8.06 3.78
N GLY A 127 -8.56 -8.09 2.67
CA GLY A 127 -8.46 -6.96 1.74
C GLY A 127 -7.39 -5.92 2.08
N GLN A 128 -6.62 -6.09 3.17
CA GLN A 128 -5.44 -5.27 3.39
C GLN A 128 -4.38 -5.68 2.35
N ILE A 129 -4.09 -4.77 1.41
CA ILE A 129 -3.01 -4.95 0.44
C ILE A 129 -1.74 -5.33 1.23
N PRO A 130 -1.09 -6.46 0.92
CA PRO A 130 0.15 -6.87 1.59
C PRO A 130 1.10 -5.70 1.64
N THR A 131 1.82 -5.48 2.74
CA THR A 131 2.67 -4.28 2.92
C THR A 131 3.56 -4.00 1.72
N GLN A 132 4.08 -5.04 1.08
CA GLN A 132 4.93 -5.00 -0.11
C GLN A 132 4.27 -4.43 -1.37
N GLN A 133 2.95 -4.57 -1.48
CA GLN A 133 2.13 -4.11 -2.60
C GLN A 133 1.46 -2.76 -2.32
N ARG A 134 1.58 -2.23 -1.09
CA ARG A 134 1.00 -0.92 -0.77
C ARG A 134 1.78 0.18 -1.52
N PRO A 135 1.11 1.19 -2.09
CA PRO A 135 1.74 2.22 -2.92
C PRO A 135 2.73 3.08 -2.14
N ASP A 136 2.49 3.30 -0.85
CA ASP A 136 3.42 3.97 0.08
C ASP A 136 4.73 3.18 0.24
N TYR A 137 4.64 1.86 0.42
CA TYR A 137 5.81 0.99 0.51
C TYR A 137 6.60 0.93 -0.80
N GLN A 138 5.92 0.86 -1.95
CA GLN A 138 6.59 0.92 -3.26
C GLN A 138 7.29 2.26 -3.48
N ALA A 139 6.66 3.38 -3.10
CA ALA A 139 7.27 4.70 -3.16
C ALA A 139 8.52 4.80 -2.27
N LEU A 140 8.45 4.29 -1.03
CA LEU A 140 9.58 4.18 -0.12
C LEU A 140 10.71 3.31 -0.68
N GLN A 141 10.37 2.18 -1.30
CA GLN A 141 11.36 1.29 -1.91
C GLN A 141 12.08 1.96 -3.09
N ASN A 142 11.35 2.69 -3.93
CA ASN A 142 11.91 3.43 -5.05
C ASN A 142 12.78 4.60 -4.57
N MET A 143 12.34 5.33 -3.55
CA MET A 143 13.13 6.38 -2.90
C MET A 143 14.42 5.82 -2.28
N GLY A 144 14.35 4.67 -1.62
CA GLY A 144 15.53 3.98 -1.09
C GLY A 144 16.53 3.54 -2.18
N LYS A 145 16.04 3.10 -3.34
CA LYS A 145 16.90 2.80 -4.51
C LYS A 145 17.54 4.07 -5.07
N ALA A 146 16.79 5.16 -5.20
CA ALA A 146 17.31 6.44 -5.67
C ALA A 146 18.38 7.00 -4.72
N LEU A 147 18.17 6.93 -3.40
CA LEU A 147 19.16 7.33 -2.40
C LEU A 147 20.43 6.50 -2.48
N LYS A 148 20.32 5.17 -2.63
CA LYS A 148 21.49 4.29 -2.81
C LYS A 148 22.28 4.61 -4.08
N ALA A 149 21.61 5.04 -5.15
CA ALA A 149 22.26 5.46 -6.38
C ALA A 149 22.90 6.85 -6.27
N ALA A 150 22.31 7.76 -5.51
CA ALA A 150 22.80 9.12 -5.32
C ALA A 150 23.97 9.21 -4.32
N LEU A 151 24.03 8.31 -3.34
CA LEU A 151 25.09 8.28 -2.32
C LEU A 151 26.51 8.28 -2.89
N PRO A 152 26.88 7.40 -3.87
CA PRO A 152 28.22 7.41 -4.45
C PRO A 152 28.55 8.71 -5.19
N LEU A 153 27.57 9.33 -5.85
CA LEU A 153 27.77 10.61 -6.55
C LEU A 153 28.03 11.76 -5.57
N LEU A 154 27.39 11.74 -4.40
CA LEU A 154 27.64 12.70 -3.32
C LEU A 154 29.03 12.53 -2.71
N ILE A 155 29.50 11.29 -2.57
CA ILE A 155 30.87 10.99 -2.12
C ILE A 155 31.88 11.53 -3.13
N GLU A 156 31.68 11.26 -4.42
CA GLU A 156 32.55 11.77 -5.49
C GLU A 156 32.54 13.30 -5.57
N TYR A 157 31.38 13.94 -5.38
CA TYR A 157 31.28 15.39 -5.30
C TYR A 157 32.02 15.97 -4.09
N ALA A 158 31.93 15.32 -2.93
CA ALA A 158 32.67 15.74 -1.74
C ALA A 158 34.19 15.61 -1.93
N ASP A 159 34.65 14.52 -2.56
CA ASP A 159 36.06 14.28 -2.84
C ASP A 159 36.62 15.31 -3.83
N THR A 160 35.86 15.64 -4.89
CA THR A 160 36.25 16.66 -5.87
C THR A 160 36.26 18.07 -5.27
N ALA A 161 35.28 18.42 -4.43
CA ALA A 161 35.27 19.69 -3.71
C ALA A 161 36.47 19.82 -2.76
N ALA A 162 36.84 18.73 -2.07
CA ALA A 162 38.02 18.70 -1.21
C ALA A 162 39.33 18.84 -2.01
N ALA A 163 39.41 18.28 -3.22
CA ALA A 163 40.55 18.47 -4.11
C ALA A 163 40.67 19.92 -4.62
N LEU A 164 39.56 20.55 -5.00
CA LEU A 164 39.53 21.96 -5.42
C LEU A 164 39.98 22.90 -4.30
N GLY A 165 39.51 22.70 -3.07
CA GLY A 165 39.93 23.51 -1.94
C GLY A 165 41.44 23.41 -1.64
N ARG A 166 42.08 22.27 -1.93
CA ARG A 166 43.54 22.14 -1.83
C ARG A 166 44.28 22.89 -2.94
N MET A 167 43.72 22.90 -4.15
CA MET A 167 44.30 23.68 -5.26
C MET A 167 44.22 25.19 -4.99
N GLU A 168 43.13 25.67 -4.42
CA GLU A 168 42.99 27.09 -4.06
C GLU A 168 43.99 27.53 -2.98
N THR A 169 44.30 26.66 -2.01
CA THR A 169 45.36 26.94 -1.03
C THR A 169 46.74 26.94 -1.66
N ASP A 170 47.02 25.99 -2.56
CA ASP A 170 48.31 25.91 -3.24
C ASP A 170 48.55 27.15 -4.14
N ASP A 171 47.53 27.67 -4.83
CA ASP A 171 47.63 28.88 -5.64
C ASP A 171 47.84 30.15 -4.78
N SER A 172 47.27 30.21 -3.59
CA SER A 172 47.53 31.28 -2.61
C SER A 172 48.98 31.26 -2.11
N ASP A 173 49.55 30.08 -1.92
CA ASP A 173 50.95 29.92 -1.49
C ASP A 173 51.92 30.27 -2.62
N VAL A 174 51.57 29.96 -3.87
CA VAL A 174 52.37 30.35 -5.05
C VAL A 174 52.35 31.85 -5.28
N THR A 175 51.20 32.51 -5.10
CA THR A 175 51.08 33.97 -5.27
C THR A 175 51.88 34.73 -4.20
N THR A 176 51.79 34.32 -2.93
CA THR A 176 52.59 34.89 -1.84
C THR A 176 54.09 34.65 -2.02
N ALA A 177 54.49 33.46 -2.48
CA ALA A 177 55.89 33.18 -2.82
C ALA A 177 56.40 34.06 -3.97
N ARG A 178 55.55 34.35 -4.96
CA ARG A 178 55.89 35.23 -6.10
C ARG A 178 56.07 36.69 -5.67
N GLU A 179 55.20 37.20 -4.82
CA GLU A 179 55.34 38.55 -4.24
C GLU A 179 56.63 38.68 -3.41
N ALA A 180 56.99 37.63 -2.66
CA ALA A 180 58.24 37.59 -1.91
C ALA A 180 59.48 37.60 -2.84
N VAL A 181 59.44 36.88 -3.96
CA VAL A 181 60.53 36.90 -4.96
C VAL A 181 60.68 38.29 -5.57
N GLU A 182 59.58 38.94 -5.95
CA GLU A 182 59.61 40.29 -6.53
C GLU A 182 60.17 41.33 -5.54
N ALA A 183 59.84 41.21 -4.25
CA ALA A 183 60.43 42.05 -3.20
C ALA A 183 61.94 41.85 -3.06
N ILE A 184 62.42 40.60 -3.11
CA ILE A 184 63.86 40.27 -3.04
C ILE A 184 64.59 40.78 -4.29
N GLU A 185 64.00 40.67 -5.47
CA GLU A 185 64.56 41.22 -6.72
C GLU A 185 64.71 42.75 -6.63
N LEU A 186 63.71 43.44 -6.09
CA LEU A 186 63.76 44.89 -5.88
C LEU A 186 64.85 45.30 -4.87
N GLU A 187 65.02 44.56 -3.78
CA GLU A 187 66.13 44.79 -2.83
C GLU A 187 67.50 44.55 -3.48
N LEU A 188 67.64 43.50 -4.31
CA LEU A 188 68.86 43.22 -5.07
C LEU A 188 69.20 44.36 -6.04
N GLU A 189 68.22 44.90 -6.77
CA GLU A 189 68.43 46.05 -7.65
C GLU A 189 68.90 47.29 -6.88
N GLN A 190 68.29 47.57 -5.72
CA GLN A 190 68.70 48.68 -4.86
C GLN A 190 70.12 48.53 -4.32
N LEU A 191 70.57 47.30 -4.04
CA LEU A 191 71.93 47.00 -3.59
C LEU A 191 72.96 47.04 -4.73
N LEU A 192 72.54 46.77 -5.97
CA LEU A 192 73.39 46.82 -7.17
C LEU A 192 73.53 48.24 -7.74
N ALA A 193 72.53 49.10 -7.60
CA ALA A 193 72.53 50.50 -8.04
C ALA A 193 73.71 51.35 -7.51
N PRO A 194 74.14 51.27 -6.23
CA PRO A 194 75.27 52.06 -5.73
C PRO A 194 76.65 51.56 -6.20
N GLN A 195 76.77 50.36 -6.79
CA GLN A 195 78.05 49.87 -7.29
C GLN A 195 78.41 50.38 -8.69
N GLN A 196 77.42 50.73 -9.53
CA GLN A 196 77.69 51.25 -10.87
C GLN A 196 78.25 52.69 -10.85
N GLN A 197 77.90 53.49 -9.84
CA GLN A 197 78.44 54.86 -9.67
C GLN A 197 79.89 54.89 -9.18
N ARG A 198 80.40 53.82 -8.54
CA ARG A 198 81.80 53.73 -8.11
C ARG A 198 82.77 53.28 -9.21
N ARG A 199 82.29 52.62 -10.27
CA ARG A 199 83.12 52.20 -11.42
C ARG A 199 83.36 53.30 -12.45
N GLN A 200 82.53 54.35 -12.50
CA GLN A 200 82.70 55.47 -13.44
C GLN A 200 83.62 56.60 -12.90
N ARG A 201 84.22 56.43 -11.71
CA ARG A 201 85.13 57.41 -11.08
C ARG A 201 86.58 56.92 -10.94
N ARG A 202 87.03 56.01 -11.78
CA ARG A 202 88.45 55.66 -11.92
C ARG A 202 88.90 55.77 -13.36
#